data_AF-T0TX33-F1
#
_entry.id   AF-T0TX33-F1
#
_cell.length_a   1.000
_cell.length_b   1.000
_cell.length_c   1.000
_cell.angle_alpha   90.00
_cell.angle_beta   90.00
_cell.angle_gamma   90.00
#
_symmetry.space_group_name_H-M   'P 1'
#
loop_
_entity.id
_entity.type
_entity.pdbx_description
1 polymer ?
#
loop_
_entity_poly.entity_id
_entity_poly.type
_entity_poly.pdbx_seq_one_letter_code
_entity_poly.pdbx_strand_id
1 'polypeptide(L)'
;MVPKEYYGRLFTEDQLPTDYYSEALTLESMVKIDNQLRCKRCFSPIEEEWQLPNGKHYCRACIVFGRNQEGKQLYYFASKEADINFPVLKWSGKLTSYQAEVSEKLLKTYQQQKNSLVHAVTGAGKTEMIYKIVAYVLETKGRVAIASPRVDVCRELHIRLQRDFTCSISLLHAESEPYDGSPFVIATTHQLLKFYQSFDLIIVDEVDAFPFVGNPMLNHAVKQAKKKPDSLFT
;
A
#
# COMPACT_ATOMS: atom_id res chain seq x y z
N MET A 1 -14.40 18.47 7.22
CA MET A 1 -12.98 18.23 6.92
C MET A 1 -12.77 16.72 6.90
N VAL A 2 -12.32 16.17 5.77
CA VAL A 2 -12.03 14.73 5.64
C VAL A 2 -11.00 14.28 6.70
N PRO A 3 -11.26 13.20 7.46
CA PRO A 3 -10.30 12.62 8.40
C PRO A 3 -9.01 12.16 7.71
N LYS A 4 -7.86 12.31 8.39
CA LYS A 4 -6.54 11.99 7.80
C LYS A 4 -6.41 10.52 7.40
N GLU A 5 -7.08 9.63 8.13
CA GLU A 5 -7.13 8.20 7.91
C GLU A 5 -7.89 7.80 6.63
N TYR A 6 -8.57 8.73 5.97
CA TYR A 6 -9.28 8.45 4.72
C TYR A 6 -8.44 8.69 3.47
N TYR A 7 -7.37 9.50 3.56
CA TYR A 7 -6.54 9.81 2.42
C TYR A 7 -5.80 8.59 1.87
N GLY A 8 -5.95 8.36 0.56
CA GLY A 8 -5.39 7.21 -0.16
C GLY A 8 -6.06 5.87 0.15
N ARG A 9 -7.16 5.85 0.92
CA ARG A 9 -7.90 4.64 1.25
C ARG A 9 -9.07 4.42 0.30
N LEU A 10 -9.39 3.15 0.10
CA LEU A 10 -10.51 2.68 -0.71
C LEU A 10 -11.58 2.08 0.20
N PHE A 11 -12.81 2.53 0.04
CA PHE A 11 -13.96 2.19 0.87
C PHE A 11 -15.09 1.62 0.02
N THR A 12 -15.83 0.66 0.56
CA THR A 12 -17.19 0.38 0.08
C THR A 12 -18.16 1.41 0.64
N GLU A 13 -19.34 1.53 0.03
CA GLU A 13 -20.44 2.38 0.51
C GLU A 13 -20.70 2.21 2.02
N ASP A 14 -20.82 0.96 2.49
CA ASP A 14 -21.13 0.63 3.88
C ASP A 14 -20.00 0.99 4.88
N GLN A 15 -18.81 1.37 4.39
CA GLN A 15 -17.63 1.71 5.21
C GLN A 15 -17.40 3.21 5.35
N LEU A 16 -18.06 4.02 4.52
CA LEU A 16 -17.89 5.46 4.51
C LEU A 16 -19.16 6.11 5.08
N PRO A 17 -19.05 6.96 6.13
CA PRO A 17 -20.20 7.74 6.60
C PRO A 17 -20.74 8.64 5.49
N THR A 18 -22.07 8.80 5.43
CA THR A 18 -22.78 9.54 4.37
C THR A 18 -22.31 10.99 4.23
N ASP A 19 -21.88 11.60 5.34
CA ASP A 19 -21.42 12.99 5.40
C ASP A 19 -20.19 13.25 4.51
N TYR A 20 -19.45 12.19 4.14
CA TYR A 20 -18.24 12.30 3.32
C TYR A 20 -18.45 11.92 1.85
N TYR A 21 -19.67 11.55 1.43
CA TYR A 21 -19.93 11.08 0.06
C TYR A 21 -19.68 12.17 -0.97
N SER A 22 -20.06 13.42 -0.69
CA SER A 22 -19.85 14.56 -1.60
C SER A 22 -18.37 14.95 -1.75
N GLU A 23 -17.53 14.58 -0.79
CA GLU A 23 -16.09 14.88 -0.79
C GLU A 23 -15.27 13.73 -1.40
N ALA A 24 -15.86 12.55 -1.55
CA ALA A 24 -15.19 11.35 -2.05
C ALA A 24 -15.19 11.29 -3.58
N LEU A 25 -14.07 10.83 -4.13
CA LEU A 25 -14.00 10.38 -5.51
C LEU A 25 -14.51 8.95 -5.60
N THR A 26 -15.07 8.57 -6.75
CA THR A 26 -15.66 7.24 -6.96
C THR A 26 -14.92 6.45 -8.02
N LEU A 27 -14.91 5.12 -7.84
CA LEU A 27 -14.51 4.14 -8.84
C LEU A 27 -15.61 3.11 -8.97
N GLU A 28 -15.83 2.62 -10.19
CA GLU A 28 -16.71 1.46 -10.40
C GLU A 28 -16.27 0.29 -9.52
N SER A 29 -17.22 -0.48 -9.00
CA SER A 29 -16.92 -1.69 -8.24
C SER A 29 -16.31 -2.80 -9.09
N MET A 30 -16.70 -2.90 -10.36
CA MET A 30 -16.36 -3.98 -11.27
C MET A 30 -16.22 -3.46 -12.69
N VAL A 31 -15.39 -4.13 -13.50
CA VAL A 31 -15.18 -3.81 -14.91
C VAL A 31 -15.18 -5.09 -15.74
N LYS A 32 -15.72 -5.02 -16.96
CA LYS A 32 -15.70 -6.14 -17.91
C LYS A 32 -14.45 -6.04 -18.78
N ILE A 33 -13.61 -7.08 -18.77
CA ILE A 33 -12.38 -7.19 -19.58
C ILE A 33 -12.41 -8.56 -20.26
N ASP A 34 -12.29 -8.59 -21.60
CA ASP A 34 -12.34 -9.81 -22.41
C ASP A 34 -13.56 -10.69 -22.08
N ASN A 35 -14.72 -10.05 -21.98
CA ASN A 35 -16.00 -10.63 -21.58
C ASN A 35 -16.08 -11.18 -20.13
N GLN A 36 -14.98 -11.14 -19.35
CA GLN A 36 -14.94 -11.52 -17.94
C GLN A 36 -15.16 -10.31 -17.03
N LEU A 37 -16.10 -10.40 -16.09
CA LEU A 37 -16.27 -9.38 -15.05
C LEU A 37 -15.14 -9.50 -14.03
N ARG A 38 -14.51 -8.38 -13.66
CA ARG A 38 -13.38 -8.32 -12.71
C ARG A 38 -13.63 -7.29 -11.62
N CYS A 39 -13.24 -7.62 -10.40
CA CYS A 39 -13.30 -6.71 -9.26
C CYS A 39 -12.33 -5.53 -9.42
N LYS A 40 -12.78 -4.29 -9.25
CA LYS A 40 -11.91 -3.10 -9.34
C LYS A 40 -11.02 -2.85 -8.12
N ARG A 41 -11.25 -3.56 -7.01
CA ARG A 41 -10.37 -3.52 -5.81
C ARG A 41 -9.23 -4.53 -5.88
N CYS A 42 -9.51 -5.76 -6.30
CA CYS A 42 -8.56 -6.88 -6.20
C CYS A 42 -8.22 -7.54 -7.54
N PHE A 43 -8.91 -7.13 -8.61
CA PHE A 43 -8.72 -7.61 -9.99
C PHE A 43 -9.01 -9.10 -10.24
N SER A 44 -9.48 -9.83 -9.23
CA SER A 44 -9.97 -11.19 -9.39
C SER A 44 -11.12 -11.25 -10.40
N PRO A 45 -11.16 -12.29 -11.25
CA PRO A 45 -12.36 -12.58 -12.02
C PRO A 45 -13.52 -12.85 -11.06
N ILE A 46 -14.71 -12.44 -11.46
CA ILE A 46 -15.96 -12.73 -10.77
C ILE A 46 -16.55 -13.96 -11.43
N GLU A 47 -16.68 -15.04 -10.66
CA GLU A 47 -17.32 -16.26 -11.11
C GLU A 47 -18.84 -16.08 -11.18
N GLU A 48 -19.51 -16.82 -12.07
CA GLU A 48 -20.96 -16.71 -12.30
C GLU A 48 -21.76 -17.05 -11.03
N GLU A 49 -21.26 -17.95 -10.18
CA GLU A 49 -21.94 -18.36 -8.94
C GLU A 49 -21.76 -17.35 -7.79
N TRP A 50 -20.97 -16.29 -7.99
CA TRP A 50 -20.73 -15.26 -6.98
C TRP A 50 -21.83 -14.20 -6.99
N GLN A 51 -23.07 -14.65 -6.82
CA GLN A 51 -24.27 -13.81 -6.87
C GLN A 51 -24.96 -13.72 -5.51
N LEU A 52 -25.58 -12.56 -5.28
CA LEU A 52 -26.56 -12.35 -4.22
C LEU A 52 -27.94 -12.89 -4.64
N PRO A 53 -28.90 -13.07 -3.70
CA PRO A 53 -30.25 -13.53 -4.04
C PRO A 53 -30.99 -12.66 -5.07
N ASN A 54 -30.59 -11.40 -5.22
CA ASN A 54 -31.14 -10.48 -6.23
C ASN A 54 -30.43 -10.57 -7.59
N GLY A 55 -29.56 -11.56 -7.80
CA GLY A 55 -28.83 -11.80 -9.05
C GLY A 55 -27.61 -10.89 -9.28
N LYS A 56 -27.31 -9.94 -8.38
CA LYS A 56 -26.13 -9.07 -8.51
C LYS A 56 -24.86 -9.78 -8.07
N HIS A 57 -23.78 -9.60 -8.83
CA HIS A 57 -22.51 -10.21 -8.49
C HIS A 57 -21.78 -9.46 -7.37
N TYR A 58 -20.97 -10.18 -6.59
CA TYR A 58 -20.07 -9.61 -5.59
C TYR A 58 -18.73 -10.34 -5.57
N CYS A 59 -17.67 -9.65 -5.15
CA CYS A 59 -16.35 -10.27 -5.09
C CYS A 59 -16.15 -11.04 -3.79
N ARG A 60 -15.99 -12.37 -3.87
CA ARG A 60 -15.63 -13.23 -2.72
C ARG A 60 -14.15 -13.12 -2.35
N ALA A 61 -13.26 -12.94 -3.33
CA ALA A 61 -11.80 -12.94 -3.12
C ALA A 61 -11.30 -11.87 -2.13
N CYS A 62 -11.96 -10.72 -2.05
CA CYS A 62 -11.59 -9.64 -1.13
C CYS A 62 -12.71 -9.29 -0.14
N ILE A 63 -13.71 -10.16 0.06
CA ILE A 63 -14.90 -9.86 0.88
C ILE A 63 -14.56 -9.46 2.32
N VAL A 64 -13.46 -10.00 2.87
CA VAL A 64 -12.93 -9.65 4.20
C VAL A 64 -12.62 -8.15 4.35
N PHE A 65 -12.42 -7.43 3.24
CA PHE A 65 -12.20 -5.98 3.23
C PHE A 65 -13.49 -5.18 2.99
N GLY A 66 -14.67 -5.78 3.13
CA GLY A 66 -15.98 -5.20 2.84
C GLY A 66 -16.51 -5.66 1.49
N ARG A 67 -17.80 -5.93 1.35
CA ARG A 67 -18.38 -6.51 0.13
C ARG A 67 -18.37 -5.52 -1.03
N ASN A 68 -17.54 -5.78 -2.05
CA ASN A 68 -17.57 -5.03 -3.30
C ASN A 68 -18.55 -5.68 -4.29
N GLN A 69 -19.54 -4.93 -4.77
CA GLN A 69 -20.73 -5.47 -5.43
C GLN A 69 -21.01 -4.75 -6.75
N GLU A 70 -21.46 -5.50 -7.74
CA GLU A 70 -21.99 -4.98 -9.00
C GLU A 70 -23.07 -3.91 -8.77
N GLY A 71 -22.97 -2.80 -9.51
CA GLY A 71 -23.89 -1.66 -9.42
C GLY A 71 -23.66 -0.73 -8.23
N LYS A 72 -22.69 -1.02 -7.36
CA LYS A 72 -22.22 -0.10 -6.31
C LYS A 72 -20.92 0.61 -6.72
N GLN A 73 -20.56 1.65 -5.99
CA GLN A 73 -19.29 2.36 -6.14
C GLN A 73 -18.30 1.99 -5.02
N LEU A 74 -17.02 2.12 -5.34
CA LEU A 74 -15.95 2.28 -4.37
C LEU A 74 -15.65 3.76 -4.21
N TYR A 75 -15.33 4.18 -2.99
CA TYR A 75 -15.06 5.56 -2.64
C TYR A 75 -13.61 5.71 -2.19
N TYR A 76 -12.96 6.81 -2.57
CA TYR A 76 -11.61 7.11 -2.13
C TYR A 76 -11.38 8.62 -2.03
N PHE A 77 -10.36 8.98 -1.26
CA PHE A 77 -9.88 10.36 -1.17
C PHE A 77 -8.47 10.41 -1.69
N ALA A 78 -8.16 11.40 -2.55
CA ALA A 78 -6.82 11.57 -3.08
C ALA A 78 -5.80 11.66 -1.94
N SER A 79 -4.67 10.96 -2.09
CA SER A 79 -3.60 11.00 -1.11
C SER A 79 -3.05 12.42 -0.98
N LYS A 80 -2.85 12.88 0.26
CA LYS A 80 -2.22 14.18 0.54
C LYS A 80 -0.76 14.01 0.89
N GLU A 81 -0.01 15.09 0.67
CA GLU A 81 1.33 15.26 1.24
C GLU A 81 1.31 14.94 2.73
N ALA A 82 2.36 14.25 3.17
CA ALA A 82 2.54 13.90 4.56
C ALA A 82 2.95 15.14 5.36
N ASP A 83 2.29 15.34 6.51
CA ASP A 83 2.75 16.31 7.51
C ASP A 83 3.80 15.63 8.39
N ILE A 84 5.07 15.97 8.17
CA ILE A 84 6.23 15.30 8.77
C ILE A 84 7.20 16.35 9.32
N ASN A 85 7.63 16.14 10.56
CA ASN A 85 8.71 16.90 11.18
C ASN A 85 10.07 16.31 10.83
N PHE A 86 11.03 17.20 10.59
CA PHE A 86 12.39 16.87 10.20
C PHE A 86 13.36 16.97 11.40
N PRO A 87 14.44 16.18 11.43
CA PRO A 87 14.79 15.10 10.49
C PRO A 87 13.93 13.84 10.69
N VAL A 88 13.73 13.05 9.63
CA VAL A 88 12.88 11.84 9.73
C VAL A 88 13.62 10.62 10.25
N LEU A 89 14.92 10.51 9.95
CA LEU A 89 15.76 9.38 10.31
C LEU A 89 16.53 9.68 11.60
N LYS A 90 16.35 8.83 12.62
CA LYS A 90 17.10 8.88 13.90
C LYS A 90 18.29 7.92 13.93
N TRP A 91 18.28 6.91 13.05
CA TRP A 91 19.28 5.86 13.05
C TRP A 91 20.69 6.43 12.83
N SER A 92 21.57 6.21 13.79
CA SER A 92 22.96 6.69 13.81
C SER A 92 23.98 5.58 13.54
N GLY A 93 23.55 4.41 13.05
CA GLY A 93 24.45 3.32 12.68
C GLY A 93 25.24 3.63 11.42
N LYS A 94 26.17 2.74 11.08
CA LYS A 94 27.01 2.86 9.88
C LYS A 94 26.78 1.68 8.94
N LEU A 95 26.41 1.98 7.70
CA LEU A 95 26.35 0.99 6.63
C LEU A 95 27.77 0.48 6.32
N THR A 96 27.88 -0.81 5.99
CA THR A 96 29.09 -1.32 5.31
C THR A 96 29.22 -0.66 3.93
N SER A 97 30.41 -0.65 3.36
CA SER A 97 30.64 -0.06 2.02
C SER A 97 29.69 -0.63 0.97
N TYR A 98 29.44 -1.95 1.02
CA TYR A 98 28.50 -2.62 0.12
C TYR A 98 27.05 -2.20 0.36
N GLN A 99 26.60 -2.14 1.62
CA GLN A 99 25.25 -1.67 1.94
C GLN A 99 25.04 -0.21 1.51
N ALA A 100 26.05 0.64 1.67
CA ALA A 100 26.01 2.05 1.26
C ALA A 100 25.87 2.18 -0.27
N GLU A 101 26.62 1.38 -1.03
CA GLU A 101 26.49 1.35 -2.50
C GLU A 101 25.09 0.93 -2.94
N VAL A 102 24.54 -0.13 -2.35
CA VAL A 102 23.18 -0.59 -2.63
C VAL A 102 22.16 0.49 -2.26
N SER A 103 22.30 1.12 -1.10
CA SER A 103 21.42 2.19 -0.62
C SER A 103 21.40 3.40 -1.57
N GLU A 104 22.57 3.82 -2.05
CA GLU A 104 22.69 4.89 -3.03
C GLU A 104 22.03 4.51 -4.36
N LYS A 105 22.29 3.30 -4.85
CA LYS A 105 21.73 2.80 -6.10
C LYS A 105 20.19 2.73 -6.05
N LEU A 106 19.63 2.33 -4.90
CA LEU A 106 18.18 2.33 -4.68
C LEU A 106 17.59 3.74 -4.80
N LEU A 107 18.18 4.72 -4.10
CA LEU A 107 17.73 6.10 -4.18
C LEU A 107 17.81 6.65 -5.61
N LYS A 108 18.94 6.46 -6.29
CA LYS A 108 19.13 6.91 -7.67
C LYS A 108 18.13 6.28 -8.64
N THR A 109 17.85 4.99 -8.49
CA THR A 109 16.89 4.28 -9.34
C THR A 109 15.46 4.77 -9.10
N TYR A 110 15.11 5.06 -7.85
CA TYR A 110 13.83 5.66 -7.48
C TYR A 110 13.66 7.06 -8.08
N GLN A 111 14.68 7.91 -7.99
CA GLN A 111 14.66 9.26 -8.59
C GLN A 111 14.48 9.20 -10.11
N GLN A 112 14.93 8.13 -10.77
CA GLN A 112 14.70 7.86 -12.18
C GLN A 112 13.34 7.21 -12.49
N GLN A 113 12.45 7.09 -11.49
CA GLN A 113 11.13 6.46 -11.58
C GLN A 113 11.18 5.01 -12.08
N LYS A 114 12.26 4.28 -11.74
CA LYS A 114 12.46 2.88 -12.10
C LYS A 114 12.27 1.95 -10.91
N ASN A 115 11.88 0.71 -11.19
CA ASN A 115 11.78 -0.33 -10.17
C ASN A 115 13.17 -0.94 -9.90
N SER A 116 13.39 -1.37 -8.66
CA SER A 116 14.61 -2.07 -8.22
C SER A 116 14.26 -3.42 -7.62
N LEU A 117 15.18 -4.38 -7.72
CA LEU A 117 15.13 -5.65 -7.01
C LEU A 117 16.45 -5.85 -6.25
N VAL A 118 16.35 -6.11 -4.95
CA VAL A 118 17.52 -6.35 -4.09
C VAL A 118 17.53 -7.83 -3.72
N HIS A 119 18.48 -8.57 -4.30
CA HIS A 119 18.78 -9.93 -3.88
C HIS A 119 19.81 -9.89 -2.76
N ALA A 120 19.43 -10.35 -1.57
CA ALA A 120 20.34 -10.46 -0.44
C ALA A 120 19.96 -11.65 0.45
N VAL A 121 20.96 -12.23 1.10
CA VAL A 121 20.80 -13.31 2.08
C VAL A 121 20.25 -12.79 3.41
N THR A 122 19.76 -13.69 4.27
CA THR A 122 19.35 -13.34 5.63
C THR A 122 20.53 -12.74 6.41
N GLY A 123 20.25 -11.75 7.26
CA GLY A 123 21.29 -11.04 8.03
C GLY A 123 22.15 -10.04 7.24
N ALA A 124 21.94 -9.85 5.94
CA ALA A 124 22.70 -8.89 5.13
C ALA A 124 22.43 -7.40 5.47
N GLY A 125 21.48 -7.11 6.37
CA GLY A 125 21.08 -5.74 6.71
C GLY A 125 20.25 -5.05 5.63
N LYS A 126 19.33 -5.80 4.98
CA LYS A 126 18.42 -5.26 3.95
C LYS A 126 17.63 -4.05 4.45
N THR A 127 17.24 -4.06 5.71
CA THR A 127 16.46 -3.00 6.34
C THR A 127 17.23 -1.69 6.37
N GLU A 128 18.48 -1.66 6.81
CA GLU A 128 19.29 -0.45 6.80
C GLU A 128 19.58 0.05 5.37
N MET A 129 19.70 -0.85 4.39
CA MET A 129 19.92 -0.44 2.98
C MET A 129 18.78 0.44 2.45
N ILE A 130 17.53 0.24 2.93
CA ILE A 130 16.38 1.03 2.46
C ILE A 130 16.20 2.35 3.23
N TYR A 131 16.92 2.59 4.33
CA TYR A 131 16.68 3.77 5.18
C TYR A 131 16.86 5.07 4.41
N LYS A 132 17.87 5.16 3.53
CA LYS A 132 18.14 6.38 2.75
C LYS A 132 16.99 6.74 1.81
N ILE A 133 16.46 5.77 1.06
CA ILE A 133 15.35 6.01 0.13
C ILE A 133 14.05 6.28 0.89
N VAL A 134 13.79 5.57 2.00
CA VAL A 134 12.60 5.83 2.84
C VAL A 134 12.66 7.23 3.43
N ALA A 135 13.80 7.63 4.00
CA ALA A 135 14.01 8.96 4.55
C ALA A 135 13.82 10.03 3.48
N TYR A 136 14.46 9.88 2.31
CA TYR A 136 14.30 10.81 1.19
C TYR A 136 12.83 11.02 0.80
N VAL A 137 12.05 9.94 0.64
CA VAL A 137 10.65 10.04 0.23
C VAL A 137 9.80 10.76 1.27
N LEU A 138 9.95 10.39 2.54
CA LEU A 138 9.27 11.04 3.65
C LEU A 138 9.68 12.52 3.77
N GLU A 139 10.95 12.83 3.56
CA GLU A 139 11.47 14.18 3.61
C GLU A 139 10.99 15.06 2.44
N THR A 140 10.66 14.45 1.31
CA THR A 140 9.93 15.11 0.22
C THR A 140 8.42 15.14 0.42
N LYS A 141 7.93 14.93 1.66
CA LYS A 141 6.50 14.83 2.05
C LYS A 141 5.72 13.73 1.34
N GLY A 142 6.43 12.75 0.78
CA GLY A 142 5.84 11.55 0.21
C GLY A 142 5.41 10.54 1.27
N ARG A 143 4.70 9.51 0.83
CA ARG A 143 4.21 8.42 1.68
C ARG A 143 4.88 7.11 1.30
N VAL A 144 5.17 6.29 2.30
CA VAL A 144 5.91 5.03 2.13
C VAL A 144 5.09 3.86 2.66
N ALA A 145 5.09 2.75 1.92
CA ALA A 145 4.64 1.45 2.42
C ALA A 145 5.76 0.42 2.36
N ILE A 146 5.90 -0.39 3.42
CA ILE A 146 6.61 -1.66 3.38
C ILE A 146 5.58 -2.78 3.53
N ALA A 147 5.56 -3.71 2.58
CA ALA A 147 4.63 -4.82 2.57
C ALA A 147 5.38 -6.15 2.65
N SER A 148 4.95 -7.04 3.54
CA SER A 148 5.46 -8.42 3.63
C SER A 148 4.30 -9.43 3.60
N PRO A 149 4.47 -10.63 3.01
CA PRO A 149 3.45 -11.67 3.10
C PRO A 149 3.21 -12.16 4.53
N ARG A 150 4.19 -11.98 5.44
CA ARG A 150 4.15 -12.55 6.80
C ARG A 150 3.93 -11.49 7.88
N VAL A 151 3.08 -11.82 8.86
CA VAL A 151 2.67 -10.90 9.93
C VAL A 151 3.80 -10.67 10.94
N ASP A 152 4.54 -11.71 11.30
CA ASP A 152 5.70 -11.67 12.19
C ASP A 152 6.79 -10.74 11.66
N VAL A 153 7.11 -10.82 10.36
CA VAL A 153 8.04 -9.90 9.69
C VAL A 153 7.53 -8.46 9.76
N CYS A 154 6.23 -8.22 9.51
CA CYS A 154 5.65 -6.88 9.65
C CYS A 154 5.80 -6.32 11.08
N ARG A 155 5.59 -7.16 12.10
CA ARG A 155 5.74 -6.78 13.51
C ARG A 155 7.18 -6.45 13.88
N GLU A 156 8.14 -7.27 13.42
CA GLU A 156 9.57 -7.01 13.63
C GLU A 156 9.99 -5.69 12.98
N LEU A 157 9.62 -5.49 11.71
CA LEU A 157 9.91 -4.26 10.98
C LEU A 157 9.29 -3.04 11.68
N HIS A 158 8.08 -3.16 12.22
CA HIS A 158 7.41 -2.07 12.92
C HIS A 158 8.17 -1.64 14.17
N ILE A 159 8.55 -2.59 15.05
CA ILE A 159 9.34 -2.30 16.24
C ILE A 159 10.67 -1.62 15.87
N ARG A 160 11.35 -2.14 14.85
CA ARG A 160 12.65 -1.62 14.40
C ARG A 160 12.55 -0.23 13.80
N LEU A 161 11.59 -0.01 12.90
CA LEU A 161 11.43 1.26 12.19
C LEU A 161 10.85 2.35 13.10
N GLN A 162 10.04 2.01 14.11
CA GLN A 162 9.61 2.98 15.12
C GLN A 162 10.77 3.52 15.95
N ARG A 163 11.79 2.70 16.22
CA ARG A 163 13.02 3.15 16.88
C ARG A 163 13.83 4.09 15.97
N ASP A 164 13.89 3.77 14.69
CA ASP A 164 14.84 4.36 13.74
C ASP A 164 14.29 5.59 13.00
N PHE A 165 12.96 5.85 13.03
CA PHE A 165 12.30 7.00 12.41
C PHE A 165 11.54 7.87 13.44
N THR A 166 11.39 9.17 13.17
CA THR A 166 10.60 10.12 13.99
C THR A 166 9.11 10.13 13.63
N CYS A 167 8.76 9.80 12.38
CA CYS A 167 7.38 9.90 11.90
C CYS A 167 6.48 8.79 12.47
N SER A 168 5.17 9.00 12.42
CA SER A 168 4.22 7.97 12.82
C SER A 168 4.22 6.81 11.80
N ILE A 169 4.10 5.59 12.31
CA ILE A 169 4.12 4.36 11.50
C ILE A 169 2.92 3.48 11.86
N SER A 170 2.02 3.24 10.90
CA SER A 170 0.93 2.26 11.09
C SER A 170 1.44 0.84 10.83
N LEU A 171 1.06 -0.10 11.69
CA LEU A 171 1.18 -1.54 11.43
C LEU A 171 -0.19 -2.10 11.05
N LEU A 172 -0.33 -2.66 9.84
CA LEU A 172 -1.59 -3.17 9.33
C LEU A 172 -1.54 -4.67 9.05
N HIS A 173 -2.36 -5.45 9.75
CA HIS A 173 -2.59 -6.86 9.51
C HIS A 173 -4.04 -7.22 9.89
N ALA A 174 -4.43 -8.51 9.86
CA ALA A 174 -5.82 -8.91 10.11
C ALA A 174 -6.34 -8.45 11.49
N GLU A 175 -5.49 -8.59 12.52
CA GLU A 175 -5.82 -8.26 13.92
C GLU A 175 -5.19 -6.94 14.41
N SER A 176 -4.80 -6.02 13.51
CA SER A 176 -4.15 -4.77 13.92
C SER A 176 -5.19 -3.69 14.21
N GLU A 177 -4.75 -2.63 14.86
CA GLU A 177 -5.51 -1.37 14.87
C GLU A 177 -5.82 -0.88 13.46
N PRO A 178 -6.91 -0.09 13.29
CA PRO A 178 -7.20 0.59 12.05
C PRO A 178 -6.06 1.54 11.64
N TYR A 179 -6.04 1.86 10.35
CA TYR A 179 -5.13 2.86 9.82
C TYR A 179 -5.46 4.24 10.38
N ASP A 180 -4.43 4.97 10.80
CA ASP A 180 -4.52 6.25 11.52
C ASP A 180 -4.05 7.45 10.67
N GLY A 181 -3.87 7.25 9.36
CA GLY A 181 -3.37 8.28 8.45
C GLY A 181 -1.86 8.46 8.46
N SER A 182 -1.10 7.59 9.13
CA SER A 182 0.37 7.69 9.18
C SER A 182 1.00 7.70 7.79
N PRO A 183 2.05 8.52 7.57
CA PRO A 183 2.71 8.64 6.27
C PRO A 183 3.61 7.44 5.95
N PHE A 184 4.00 6.67 6.96
CA PHE A 184 4.73 5.43 6.82
C PHE A 184 3.84 4.27 7.26
N VAL A 185 3.66 3.28 6.40
CA VAL A 185 2.83 2.10 6.66
C VAL A 185 3.67 0.84 6.53
N ILE A 186 3.53 -0.07 7.47
CA ILE A 186 4.04 -1.44 7.39
C ILE A 186 2.83 -2.36 7.42
N ALA A 187 2.71 -3.24 6.44
CA ALA A 187 1.48 -3.99 6.28
C ALA A 187 1.67 -5.38 5.70
N THR A 188 0.72 -6.28 5.92
CA THR A 188 0.67 -7.48 5.09
C THR A 188 0.32 -7.11 3.65
N THR A 189 0.84 -7.85 2.68
CA THR A 189 0.59 -7.60 1.24
C THR A 189 -0.90 -7.47 0.90
N HIS A 190 -1.77 -8.21 1.58
CA HIS A 190 -3.22 -8.14 1.41
C HIS A 190 -3.81 -6.79 1.81
N GLN A 191 -3.26 -6.11 2.83
CA GLN A 191 -3.79 -4.82 3.31
C GLN A 191 -3.61 -3.70 2.28
N LEU A 192 -2.70 -3.85 1.31
CA LEU A 192 -2.57 -2.92 0.19
C LEU A 192 -3.84 -2.83 -0.67
N LEU A 193 -4.73 -3.85 -0.64
CA LEU A 193 -6.04 -3.81 -1.32
C LEU A 193 -6.97 -2.71 -0.79
N LYS A 194 -6.68 -2.16 0.40
CA LYS A 194 -7.44 -1.06 1.01
C LYS A 194 -6.92 0.31 0.60
N PHE A 195 -5.87 0.38 -0.22
CA PHE A 195 -5.24 1.62 -0.66
C PHE A 195 -5.37 1.81 -2.18
N TYR A 196 -5.52 3.06 -2.58
CA TYR A 196 -5.60 3.48 -3.98
C TYR A 196 -4.76 4.73 -4.17
N GLN A 197 -3.70 4.62 -4.99
CA GLN A 197 -2.76 5.70 -5.31
C GLN A 197 -2.32 6.47 -4.05
N SER A 198 -1.93 5.74 -3.01
CA SER A 198 -1.60 6.29 -1.71
C SER A 198 -0.11 6.60 -1.58
N PHE A 199 0.75 5.69 -2.04
CA PHE A 199 2.17 5.68 -1.70
C PHE A 199 3.07 6.08 -2.87
N ASP A 200 4.05 6.93 -2.58
CA ASP A 200 5.11 7.34 -3.50
C ASP A 200 6.17 6.24 -3.62
N LEU A 201 6.43 5.52 -2.53
CA LEU A 201 7.30 4.36 -2.47
C LEU A 201 6.58 3.16 -1.84
N ILE A 202 6.64 2.02 -2.53
CA ILE A 202 6.26 0.72 -1.96
C ILE A 202 7.45 -0.22 -2.05
N ILE A 203 7.84 -0.78 -0.92
CA ILE A 203 8.85 -1.82 -0.81
C ILE A 203 8.12 -3.12 -0.47
N VAL A 204 8.33 -4.16 -1.26
CA VAL A 204 7.78 -5.48 -0.97
C VAL A 204 8.92 -6.36 -0.50
N ASP A 205 8.82 -6.86 0.72
CA ASP A 205 9.74 -7.83 1.30
C ASP A 205 9.30 -9.25 0.94
N GLU A 206 10.27 -10.16 0.84
CA GLU A 206 10.06 -11.58 0.47
C GLU A 206 9.15 -11.76 -0.76
N VAL A 207 9.48 -11.09 -1.88
CA VAL A 207 8.69 -11.15 -3.14
C VAL A 207 8.57 -12.56 -3.73
N ASP A 208 9.45 -13.47 -3.32
CA ASP A 208 9.47 -14.89 -3.69
C ASP A 208 8.71 -15.78 -2.70
N ALA A 209 8.24 -15.24 -1.57
CA ALA A 209 7.48 -16.01 -0.60
C ALA A 209 5.99 -16.10 -0.94
N PHE A 210 5.40 -17.25 -0.61
CA PHE A 210 3.96 -17.44 -0.59
C PHE A 210 3.31 -16.55 0.49
N PRO A 211 2.12 -15.96 0.25
CA PRO A 211 1.26 -16.07 -0.94
C PRO A 211 1.52 -15.01 -2.01
N PHE A 212 2.60 -14.23 -1.94
CA PHE A 212 2.85 -13.12 -2.88
C PHE A 212 3.33 -13.61 -4.25
N VAL A 213 4.28 -14.55 -4.26
CA VAL A 213 4.83 -15.11 -5.49
C VAL A 213 3.73 -15.66 -6.40
N GLY A 214 3.73 -15.22 -7.66
CA GLY A 214 2.77 -15.68 -8.67
C GLY A 214 1.31 -15.24 -8.44
N ASN A 215 1.01 -14.39 -7.45
CA ASN A 215 -0.36 -14.01 -7.11
C ASN A 215 -0.79 -12.72 -7.82
N PRO A 216 -1.70 -12.76 -8.82
CA PRO A 216 -2.08 -11.58 -9.58
C PRO A 216 -2.82 -10.53 -8.75
N MET A 217 -3.59 -10.96 -7.74
CA MET A 217 -4.32 -10.06 -6.84
C MET A 217 -3.36 -9.21 -6.01
N LEU A 218 -2.32 -9.81 -5.44
CA LEU A 218 -1.35 -9.09 -4.61
C LEU A 218 -0.43 -8.20 -5.45
N ASN A 219 -0.05 -8.65 -6.65
CA ASN A 219 0.63 -7.80 -7.63
C ASN A 219 -0.23 -6.59 -8.04
N HIS A 220 -1.54 -6.80 -8.22
CA HIS A 220 -2.48 -5.70 -8.46
C HIS A 220 -2.58 -4.75 -7.27
N ALA A 221 -2.65 -5.28 -6.04
CA ALA A 221 -2.71 -4.47 -4.82
C ALA A 221 -1.51 -3.51 -4.72
N VAL A 222 -0.30 -3.99 -4.99
CA VAL A 222 0.91 -3.15 -5.04
C VAL A 222 0.80 -2.06 -6.12
N LYS A 223 0.41 -2.45 -7.35
CA LYS A 223 0.27 -1.50 -8.47
C LYS A 223 -0.78 -0.44 -8.21
N GLN A 224 -1.92 -0.82 -7.63
CA GLN A 224 -3.02 0.08 -7.34
C GLN A 224 -2.70 1.04 -6.20
N ALA A 225 -2.03 0.55 -5.15
CA ALA A 225 -1.68 1.36 -3.99
C ALA A 225 -0.57 2.38 -4.29
N LYS A 226 0.28 2.12 -5.29
CA LYS A 226 1.32 3.04 -5.75
C LYS A 226 0.69 4.22 -6.50
N LYS A 227 1.12 5.45 -6.18
CA LYS A 227 0.78 6.64 -6.96
C LYS A 227 1.30 6.51 -8.38
N LYS A 228 0.54 7.05 -9.33
CA LYS A 228 1.04 7.24 -10.69
C LYS A 228 1.91 8.50 -10.69
N PRO A 229 3.06 8.51 -11.40
CA PRO A 229 3.78 9.76 -11.65
C PRO A 229 2.82 10.73 -12.34
N ASP A 230 2.78 11.97 -11.87
CA ASP A 230 1.73 12.96 -12.13
C ASP A 230 1.01 12.77 -13.47
N SER A 231 -0.16 12.14 -13.43
CA SER A 231 -1.24 12.60 -14.29
C SER A 231 -1.64 13.95 -13.71
N LEU A 232 -0.96 15.00 -14.17
CA LEU A 232 -1.37 16.39 -14.03
C LEU A 232 -2.89 16.43 -14.25
N PHE A 233 -3.64 16.56 -13.16
CA PHE A 233 -5.04 16.96 -13.25
C PHE A 233 -5.01 18.38 -13.81
N THR A 234 -5.29 18.49 -15.11
CA THR A 234 -5.64 19.76 -15.75
C THR A 234 -7.15 19.93 -15.63
#